data_AF-A0AAE9SS80-F1
#
_entry.id   AF-A0AAE9SS80-F1
#
_cell.length_a   1.000
_cell.length_b   1.000
_cell.length_c   1.000
_cell.angle_alpha   90.00
_cell.angle_beta   90.00
_cell.angle_gamma   90.00
#
_symmetry.space_group_name_H-M   'P 1'
#
loop_
_entity.id
_entity.type
_entity.pdbx_description
1 polymer ?
#
loop_
_entity_poly.entity_id
_entity_poly.type
_entity_poly.pdbx_seq_one_letter_code
_entity_poly.pdbx_strand_id
1 'polypeptide(L)'
;MVEFLVSKLHDVRFMTMLLAAIAASATVYTLVMPLFAGEGLSKRMKAVASERERIRQRERERLHKNEKVSLRQTPKQLVSKVVEDFNLTKWLAQEAARDKLIMAGYRGQAPYITFLFARLVTPIVLFVGSLLYVFVIAHMDKPVPIKIGICIGAAYLGLQAPMLFLKNAISKRQLSIKRAFPDALDLLLICIESGMSVEMAFRKVATEIVGQSIALSEEFTLTTAELSYLQDRKVAYENLARRTGLDGVKSVCLALQQAERYGTPLGQSLRVMAQENRDMRMTEAEKKAAALPPKLTVPMILFFLPVLFVVILGPTGIKITEMQ
;
A
#
# COMPACT_ATOMS: atom_id res chain seq x y z
N MET A 1 31.98 -7.34 23.26
CA MET A 1 30.81 -6.76 22.55
C MET A 1 29.81 -6.15 23.53
N VAL A 2 29.48 -6.83 24.65
CA VAL A 2 28.60 -6.30 25.72
C VAL A 2 29.23 -5.12 26.47
N GLU A 3 30.53 -5.17 26.82
CA GLU A 3 31.23 -4.04 27.47
C GLU A 3 31.34 -2.78 26.60
N PHE A 4 31.43 -2.95 25.27
CA PHE A 4 31.42 -1.84 24.30
C PHE A 4 30.03 -1.19 24.19
N LEU A 5 28.97 -1.98 24.36
CA LEU A 5 27.59 -1.48 24.42
C LEU A 5 27.33 -0.73 25.73
N VAL A 6 27.85 -1.23 26.85
CA VAL A 6 27.72 -0.59 28.17
C VAL A 6 28.50 0.71 28.26
N SER A 7 29.73 0.78 27.71
CA SER A 7 30.51 2.03 27.70
C SER A 7 29.92 3.11 26.82
N LYS A 8 29.31 2.75 25.68
CA LYS A 8 28.57 3.69 24.82
C LYS A 8 27.23 4.12 25.40
N LEU A 9 26.58 3.28 26.20
CA LEU A 9 25.34 3.63 26.92
C LEU A 9 25.57 4.63 28.07
N HIS A 10 26.78 4.69 28.63
CA HIS A 10 27.14 5.61 29.71
C HIS A 10 27.73 6.94 29.25
N ASP A 11 27.98 7.10 27.95
CA ASP A 11 28.47 8.36 27.38
C ASP A 11 27.31 9.36 27.28
N VAL A 12 27.33 10.38 28.14
CA VAL A 12 26.26 11.39 28.28
C VAL A 12 25.94 12.04 26.94
N ARG A 13 26.97 12.27 26.10
CA ARG A 13 26.82 12.88 24.78
C ARG A 13 26.09 11.95 23.81
N PHE A 14 26.34 10.64 23.87
CA PHE A 14 25.65 9.63 23.05
C PHE A 14 24.18 9.49 23.47
N MET A 15 23.89 9.45 24.77
CA MET A 15 22.52 9.41 25.29
C MET A 15 21.72 10.65 24.92
N THR A 16 22.29 11.86 25.05
CA THR A 16 21.60 13.10 24.67
C THR A 16 21.32 13.17 23.17
N MET A 17 22.23 12.66 22.33
CA MET A 17 22.04 12.64 20.88
C MET A 17 21.08 11.54 20.43
N LEU A 18 21.05 10.37 21.09
CA LEU A 18 20.07 9.32 20.84
C LEU A 18 18.66 9.83 21.17
N LEU A 19 18.50 10.49 22.32
CA LEU A 19 17.23 11.09 22.72
C LEU A 19 16.83 12.25 21.79
N ALA A 20 17.76 13.09 21.36
CA ALA A 20 17.49 14.15 20.38
C ALA A 20 17.14 13.59 18.99
N ALA A 21 17.77 12.50 18.56
CA ALA A 21 17.47 11.84 17.29
C ALA A 21 16.11 11.13 17.33
N ILE A 22 15.77 10.46 18.44
CA ILE A 22 14.44 9.88 18.66
C ILE A 22 13.40 11.00 18.73
N ALA A 23 13.68 12.10 19.43
CA ALA A 23 12.79 13.24 19.52
C ALA A 23 12.57 13.88 18.14
N ALA A 24 13.63 14.20 17.38
CA ALA A 24 13.51 14.76 16.03
C ALA A 24 12.81 13.80 15.06
N SER A 25 13.10 12.49 15.14
CA SER A 25 12.40 11.47 14.35
C SER A 25 10.93 11.37 14.74
N ALA A 26 10.61 11.49 16.03
CA ALA A 26 9.24 11.54 16.53
C ALA A 26 8.54 12.83 16.06
N THR A 27 9.19 14.00 16.08
CA THR A 27 8.58 15.25 15.59
C THR A 27 8.32 15.20 14.09
N VAL A 28 9.26 14.66 13.30
CA VAL A 28 9.06 14.45 11.86
C VAL A 28 7.94 13.44 11.64
N TYR A 29 7.89 12.34 12.39
CA TYR A 29 6.80 11.38 12.32
C TYR A 29 5.46 12.04 12.69
N THR A 30 5.39 12.84 13.74
CA THR A 30 4.18 13.55 14.19
C THR A 30 3.74 14.66 13.22
N LEU A 31 4.65 15.29 12.48
CA LEU A 31 4.33 16.29 11.44
C LEU A 31 3.92 15.64 10.11
N VAL A 32 4.50 14.48 9.80
CA VAL A 32 4.26 13.74 8.56
C VAL A 32 3.05 12.80 8.69
N MET A 33 2.77 12.30 9.88
CA MET A 33 1.60 11.46 10.18
C MET A 33 0.28 12.14 9.83
N PRO A 34 -0.02 13.42 10.14
CA PRO A 34 -1.25 14.08 9.70
C PRO A 34 -1.32 14.35 8.19
N LEU A 35 -0.19 14.27 7.46
CA LEU A 35 -0.18 14.28 5.99
C LEU A 35 -0.50 12.91 5.37
N PHE A 36 -0.34 11.81 6.12
CA PHE A 36 -0.66 10.44 5.70
C PHE A 36 -1.83 9.80 6.46
N ALA A 37 -2.31 10.43 7.54
CA ALA A 37 -3.43 9.99 8.34
C ALA A 37 -4.67 10.12 7.47
N GLY A 38 -5.19 8.96 7.09
CA GLY A 38 -6.32 8.80 6.18
C GLY A 38 -7.42 9.79 6.51
N GLU A 39 -7.68 10.66 5.55
CA GLU A 39 -8.74 11.64 5.62
C GLU A 39 -10.05 10.92 5.98
N GLY A 40 -10.77 11.43 7.00
CA GLY A 40 -12.00 10.82 7.49
C GLY A 40 -13.05 10.63 6.38
N LEU A 41 -14.07 9.81 6.68
CA LEU A 41 -15.18 9.45 5.79
C LEU A 41 -15.72 10.67 5.00
N SER A 42 -15.86 11.83 5.63
CA SER A 42 -16.37 13.04 4.96
C SER A 42 -15.44 13.58 3.87
N LYS A 43 -14.12 13.53 4.05
CA LYS A 43 -13.15 13.98 3.05
C LYS A 43 -13.00 12.97 1.92
N ARG A 44 -13.06 11.66 2.20
CA ARG A 44 -13.06 10.61 1.18
C ARG A 44 -14.35 10.59 0.38
N MET A 45 -15.50 10.77 1.02
CA MET A 45 -16.78 10.98 0.34
C MET A 45 -16.78 12.28 -0.47
N LYS A 46 -16.17 13.36 0.02
CA LYS A 46 -15.95 14.58 -0.78
C LYS A 46 -15.01 14.34 -1.96
N ALA A 47 -13.98 13.52 -1.82
CA ALA A 47 -13.09 13.15 -2.92
C ALA A 47 -13.83 12.32 -3.98
N VAL A 48 -14.64 11.34 -3.58
CA VAL A 48 -15.52 10.56 -4.48
C VAL A 48 -16.58 11.45 -5.12
N ALA A 49 -17.21 12.35 -4.36
CA ALA A 49 -18.18 13.31 -4.90
C ALA A 49 -17.52 14.27 -5.90
N SER A 50 -16.31 14.76 -5.60
CA SER A 50 -15.53 15.61 -6.52
C SER A 50 -15.12 14.85 -7.78
N GLU A 51 -14.81 13.55 -7.68
CA GLU A 51 -14.47 12.73 -8.85
C GLU A 51 -15.72 12.37 -9.66
N ARG A 52 -16.87 12.13 -9.01
CA ARG A 52 -18.18 12.02 -9.66
C ARG A 52 -18.53 13.29 -10.43
N GLU A 53 -18.28 14.45 -9.85
CA GLU A 53 -18.49 15.74 -10.50
C GLU A 53 -17.52 15.92 -11.68
N ARG A 54 -16.26 15.49 -11.56
CA ARG A 54 -15.27 15.51 -12.65
C ARG A 54 -15.60 14.55 -13.79
N ILE A 55 -16.11 13.36 -13.51
CA ILE A 55 -16.59 12.41 -14.53
C ILE A 55 -17.79 13.02 -15.25
N ARG A 56 -18.76 13.56 -14.48
CA ARG A 56 -19.92 14.28 -15.03
C ARG A 56 -19.48 15.47 -15.88
N GLN A 57 -18.51 16.27 -15.43
CA GLN A 57 -17.96 17.41 -16.16
C GLN A 57 -17.21 16.98 -17.42
N ARG A 58 -16.33 15.97 -17.35
CA ARG A 58 -15.62 15.47 -18.55
C ARG A 58 -16.57 14.91 -19.59
N GLU A 59 -17.65 14.26 -19.19
CA GLU A 59 -18.64 13.78 -20.14
C GLU A 59 -19.51 14.91 -20.70
N ARG A 60 -19.86 15.90 -19.86
CA ARG A 60 -20.49 17.13 -20.34
C ARG A 60 -19.55 17.89 -21.29
N GLU A 61 -18.26 17.94 -21.05
CA GLU A 61 -17.23 18.53 -21.92
C GLU A 61 -17.04 17.72 -23.23
N ARG A 62 -17.19 16.39 -23.18
CA ARG A 62 -17.18 15.54 -24.38
C ARG A 62 -18.43 15.74 -25.23
N LEU A 63 -19.58 15.99 -24.61
CA LEU A 63 -20.86 16.30 -25.28
C LEU A 63 -20.91 17.76 -25.77
N HIS A 64 -20.33 18.69 -25.03
CA HIS A 64 -20.16 20.10 -25.40
C HIS A 64 -18.75 20.32 -25.95
N LYS A 65 -18.52 19.82 -27.18
CA LYS A 65 -17.31 20.09 -27.96
C LYS A 65 -17.28 21.54 -28.41
N ASN A 66 -17.13 22.48 -27.47
CA ASN A 66 -16.69 23.87 -27.59
C ASN A 66 -17.09 24.64 -26.33
N GLU A 67 -16.31 24.52 -25.25
CA GLU A 67 -15.93 25.68 -24.45
C GLU A 67 -14.93 25.27 -23.37
N LYS A 68 -13.79 25.96 -23.35
CA LYS A 68 -12.78 25.84 -22.31
C LYS A 68 -13.27 26.62 -21.09
N VAL A 69 -13.41 25.98 -19.94
CA VAL A 69 -13.35 26.67 -18.65
C VAL A 69 -12.44 25.91 -17.70
N SER A 70 -11.32 26.54 -17.39
CA SER A 70 -10.37 26.10 -16.38
C SER A 70 -10.93 26.31 -14.98
N LEU A 71 -10.89 25.28 -14.13
CA LEU A 71 -10.92 25.47 -12.68
C LEU A 71 -9.71 24.78 -12.06
N ARG A 72 -8.63 25.55 -12.00
CA ARG A 72 -7.36 25.25 -11.35
C ARG A 72 -7.52 25.48 -9.86
N GLN A 73 -7.59 24.41 -9.06
CA GLN A 73 -7.30 24.48 -7.63
C GLN A 73 -5.97 23.80 -7.36
N THR A 74 -4.92 24.62 -7.31
CA THR A 74 -3.57 24.25 -6.86
C THR A 74 -3.35 24.76 -5.44
N PRO A 75 -3.20 23.87 -4.46
CA PRO A 75 -2.38 24.16 -3.29
C PRO A 75 -1.14 23.25 -3.36
N LYS A 76 -0.06 23.74 -3.99
CA LYS A 76 1.37 23.31 -3.88
C LYS A 76 2.17 23.72 -5.14
N GLN A 77 2.32 25.03 -5.34
CA GLN A 77 3.08 25.59 -6.48
C GLN A 77 4.59 25.30 -6.42
N LEU A 78 5.15 24.99 -5.25
CA LEU A 78 6.58 24.65 -5.11
C LEU A 78 6.92 23.26 -5.65
N VAL A 79 6.05 22.27 -5.40
CA VAL A 79 6.29 20.88 -5.84
C VAL A 79 6.11 20.74 -7.35
N SER A 80 5.15 21.46 -7.94
CA SER A 80 4.93 21.42 -9.39
C SER A 80 6.06 22.06 -10.18
N LYS A 81 6.63 23.19 -9.71
CA LYS A 81 7.75 23.87 -10.38
C LYS A 81 9.01 23.00 -10.43
N VAL A 82 9.38 22.38 -9.31
CA VAL A 82 10.56 21.48 -9.27
C VAL A 82 10.37 20.25 -10.17
N VAL A 83 9.13 19.77 -10.34
CA VAL A 83 8.85 18.61 -11.20
C VAL A 83 8.85 18.97 -12.69
N GLU A 84 8.35 20.16 -13.03
CA GLU A 84 8.34 20.71 -14.40
C GLU A 84 9.75 21.08 -14.87
N ASP A 85 10.56 21.73 -14.03
CA ASP A 85 11.92 22.18 -14.38
C ASP A 85 12.89 21.00 -14.64
N PHE A 86 12.70 19.87 -13.96
CA PHE A 86 13.53 18.67 -14.11
C PHE A 86 12.97 17.62 -15.08
N ASN A 87 11.85 17.87 -15.76
CA ASN A 87 11.23 17.00 -16.77
C ASN A 87 11.13 15.51 -16.33
N LEU A 88 10.83 15.29 -15.04
CA LEU A 88 10.90 13.98 -14.37
C LEU A 88 9.83 13.00 -14.88
N THR A 89 8.80 13.53 -15.53
CA THR A 89 7.75 12.74 -16.21
C THR A 89 8.29 11.94 -17.39
N LYS A 90 9.46 12.29 -17.96
CA LYS A 90 10.03 11.55 -19.09
C LYS A 90 11.05 10.48 -18.65
N TRP A 91 11.69 10.68 -17.49
CA TRP A 91 12.76 9.81 -16.98
C TRP A 91 12.32 8.84 -15.88
N LEU A 92 11.27 9.17 -15.11
CA LEU A 92 10.79 8.38 -13.96
C LEU A 92 9.32 7.96 -14.03
N ALA A 93 8.56 8.44 -15.01
CA ALA A 93 7.21 7.96 -15.25
C ALA A 93 7.24 6.57 -15.89
N GLN A 94 7.22 5.55 -15.07
CA GLN A 94 6.65 4.30 -15.51
C GLN A 94 5.13 4.48 -15.50
N GLU A 95 4.45 4.20 -16.61
CA GLU A 95 2.98 4.11 -16.65
C GLU A 95 2.45 3.19 -15.52
N ALA A 96 3.22 2.15 -15.19
CA ALA A 96 2.98 1.25 -14.07
C ALA A 96 2.93 1.96 -12.68
N ALA A 97 3.57 3.11 -12.49
CA ALA A 97 3.50 3.85 -11.23
C ALA A 97 2.14 4.55 -11.06
N ARG A 98 1.54 5.01 -12.16
CA ARG A 98 0.22 5.64 -12.15
C ARG A 98 -0.86 4.62 -11.79
N ASP A 99 -0.82 3.43 -12.39
CA ASP A 99 -1.76 2.36 -12.09
C ASP A 99 -1.64 1.90 -10.62
N LYS A 100 -0.42 1.78 -10.11
CA LYS A 100 -0.17 1.47 -8.69
C LYS A 100 -0.73 2.53 -7.74
N LEU A 101 -0.63 3.82 -8.09
CA LEU A 101 -1.22 4.90 -7.30
C LEU A 101 -2.76 4.86 -7.32
N ILE A 102 -3.35 4.52 -8.46
CA ILE A 102 -4.80 4.30 -8.57
C ILE A 102 -5.23 3.11 -7.70
N MET A 103 -4.49 2.00 -7.73
CA MET A 103 -4.72 0.84 -6.86
C MET A 103 -4.56 1.16 -5.37
N ALA A 104 -3.72 2.13 -5.03
CA ALA A 104 -3.57 2.61 -3.66
C ALA A 104 -4.73 3.54 -3.21
N GLY A 105 -5.59 3.98 -4.13
CA GLY A 105 -6.65 4.94 -3.88
C GLY A 105 -6.26 6.40 -4.04
N TYR A 106 -4.99 6.67 -4.41
CA TYR A 106 -4.49 8.02 -4.63
C TYR A 106 -4.78 8.44 -6.06
N ARG A 107 -5.97 9.01 -6.25
CA ARG A 107 -6.49 9.43 -7.56
C ARG A 107 -6.19 10.92 -7.81
N GLY A 108 -5.78 11.26 -9.03
CA GLY A 108 -5.52 12.63 -9.47
C GLY A 108 -4.04 12.94 -9.78
N GLN A 109 -3.81 14.14 -10.31
CA GLN A 109 -2.47 14.61 -10.69
C GLN A 109 -1.60 14.93 -9.45
N ALA A 110 -2.17 15.47 -8.38
CA ALA A 110 -1.41 15.90 -7.20
C ALA A 110 -0.71 14.74 -6.45
N PRO A 111 -1.34 13.58 -6.19
CA PRO A 111 -0.64 12.46 -5.57
C PRO A 111 0.45 11.86 -6.47
N TYR A 112 0.24 11.87 -7.79
CA TYR A 112 1.25 11.42 -8.77
C TYR A 112 2.49 12.31 -8.74
N ILE A 113 2.31 13.63 -8.76
CA ILE A 113 3.40 14.61 -8.64
C ILE A 113 4.11 14.48 -7.29
N THR A 114 3.35 14.29 -6.20
CA THR A 114 3.91 14.10 -4.86
C THR A 114 4.75 12.83 -4.77
N PHE A 115 4.33 11.74 -5.41
CA PHE A 115 5.10 10.49 -5.49
C PHE A 115 6.40 10.65 -6.28
N LEU A 116 6.36 11.33 -7.43
CA LEU A 116 7.55 11.66 -8.22
C LEU A 116 8.53 12.52 -7.41
N PHE A 117 8.02 13.54 -6.74
CA PHE A 117 8.81 14.40 -5.86
C PHE A 117 9.44 13.59 -4.71
N ALA A 118 8.66 12.74 -4.03
CA ALA A 118 9.19 11.87 -2.99
C ALA A 118 10.30 10.95 -3.54
N ARG A 119 10.10 10.35 -4.73
CA ARG A 119 11.11 9.48 -5.35
C ARG A 119 12.43 10.20 -5.64
N LEU A 120 12.40 11.50 -5.95
CA LEU A 120 13.59 12.32 -6.15
C LEU A 120 14.23 12.76 -4.83
N VAL A 121 13.42 13.24 -3.88
CA VAL A 121 13.91 13.90 -2.66
C VAL A 121 14.37 12.91 -1.60
N THR A 122 13.68 11.78 -1.43
CA THR A 122 13.99 10.81 -0.36
C THR A 122 15.43 10.26 -0.42
N PRO A 123 15.97 9.88 -1.59
CA PRO A 123 17.38 9.47 -1.73
C PRO A 123 18.36 10.58 -1.38
N ILE A 124 18.10 11.81 -1.82
CA ILE A 124 18.97 12.97 -1.58
C ILE A 124 19.00 13.29 -0.09
N VAL A 125 17.84 13.33 0.55
CA VAL A 125 17.71 13.59 2.00
C VAL A 125 18.39 12.49 2.82
N LEU A 126 18.22 11.22 2.45
CA LEU A 126 18.88 10.11 3.15
C LEU A 126 20.39 10.07 2.90
N PHE A 127 20.84 10.43 1.70
CA PHE A 127 22.26 10.54 1.39
C PHE A 127 22.94 11.66 2.17
N VAL A 128 22.39 12.89 2.11
CA VAL A 128 22.91 14.05 2.84
C VAL A 128 22.80 13.84 4.34
N GLY A 129 21.68 13.30 4.83
CA GLY A 129 21.49 12.96 6.23
C GLY A 129 22.48 11.89 6.71
N SER A 130 22.73 10.85 5.91
CA SER A 130 23.72 9.82 6.22
C SER A 130 25.15 10.36 6.21
N LEU A 131 25.47 11.26 5.26
CA LEU A 131 26.76 11.92 5.18
C LEU A 131 27.00 12.81 6.41
N LEU A 132 26.04 13.66 6.78
CA LEU A 132 26.12 14.44 8.01
C LEU A 132 26.24 13.55 9.26
N TYR A 133 25.46 12.47 9.33
CA TYR A 133 25.49 11.55 10.47
C TYR A 133 26.84 10.82 10.61
N VAL A 134 27.39 10.31 9.51
CA VAL A 134 28.63 9.51 9.52
C VAL A 134 29.88 10.39 9.71
N PHE A 135 29.90 11.60 9.15
CA PHE A 135 31.07 12.48 9.20
C PHE A 135 31.06 13.45 10.39
N VAL A 136 29.90 13.94 10.85
CA VAL A 136 29.82 14.93 11.94
C VAL A 136 29.56 14.26 13.30
N ILE A 137 28.70 13.25 13.34
CA ILE A 137 28.14 12.72 14.61
C ILE A 137 28.82 11.42 15.04
N ALA A 138 29.03 10.48 14.11
CA ALA A 138 29.42 9.13 14.49
C ALA A 138 30.91 8.98 14.87
N HIS A 139 31.80 9.89 14.46
CA HIS A 139 33.26 9.84 14.67
C HIS A 139 33.79 8.39 14.63
N MET A 140 33.31 7.59 13.68
CA MET A 140 33.62 6.17 13.64
C MET A 140 35.08 6.02 13.20
N ASP A 141 35.91 5.37 14.01
CA ASP A 141 37.26 4.90 13.67
C ASP A 141 37.21 3.71 12.69
N LYS A 142 36.37 3.83 11.64
CA LYS A 142 36.28 2.87 10.54
C LYS A 142 36.92 3.46 9.29
N PRO A 143 37.58 2.63 8.47
CA PRO A 143 38.20 3.08 7.24
C PRO A 143 37.17 3.78 6.33
N VAL A 144 37.61 4.85 5.69
CA VAL A 144 36.85 5.70 4.75
C VAL A 144 35.95 4.92 3.78
N PRO A 145 36.37 3.79 3.16
CA PRO A 145 35.50 2.99 2.30
C PRO A 145 34.22 2.46 2.98
N ILE A 146 34.26 2.11 4.27
CA ILE A 146 33.07 1.63 5.00
C ILE A 146 32.08 2.78 5.24
N LYS A 147 32.57 3.99 5.51
CA LYS A 147 31.74 5.20 5.68
C LYS A 147 30.99 5.56 4.39
N ILE A 148 31.69 5.49 3.26
CA ILE A 148 31.10 5.71 1.93
C ILE A 148 30.09 4.61 1.62
N GLY A 149 30.39 3.35 1.95
CA GLY A 149 29.46 2.22 1.80
C GLY A 149 28.14 2.40 2.54
N ILE A 150 28.17 2.93 3.77
CA ILE A 150 26.94 3.24 4.55
C ILE A 150 26.12 4.34 3.87
N CYS A 151 26.77 5.40 3.37
CA CYS A 151 26.09 6.50 2.68
C CYS A 151 25.42 6.03 1.37
N ILE A 152 26.12 5.20 0.60
CA ILE A 152 25.57 4.57 -0.61
C ILE A 152 24.40 3.64 -0.27
N GLY A 153 24.53 2.84 0.79
CA GLY A 153 23.45 1.98 1.29
C GLY A 153 22.20 2.78 1.72
N ALA A 154 22.40 3.89 2.42
CA ALA A 154 21.31 4.80 2.83
C ALA A 154 20.61 5.44 1.63
N ALA A 155 21.38 5.90 0.61
CA ALA A 155 20.82 6.42 -0.63
C ALA A 155 20.02 5.36 -1.38
N TYR A 156 20.53 4.13 -1.45
CA TYR A 156 19.86 3.00 -2.08
C TYR A 156 18.53 2.68 -1.38
N LEU A 157 18.51 2.65 -0.05
CA LEU A 157 17.27 2.49 0.73
C LEU A 157 16.30 3.65 0.49
N GLY A 158 16.80 4.88 0.33
CA GLY A 158 15.99 6.04 -0.01
C GLY A 158 15.33 5.98 -1.37
N LEU A 159 15.95 5.33 -2.35
CA LEU A 159 15.32 5.07 -3.66
C LEU A 159 14.16 4.07 -3.55
N GLN A 160 14.29 3.08 -2.67
CA GLN A 160 13.28 2.02 -2.50
C GLN A 160 12.14 2.41 -1.55
N ALA A 161 12.38 3.32 -0.61
CA ALA A 161 11.40 3.67 0.44
C ALA A 161 10.03 4.14 -0.10
N PRO A 162 9.93 5.03 -1.10
CA PRO A 162 8.62 5.44 -1.65
C PRO A 162 7.87 4.29 -2.33
N MET A 163 8.59 3.38 -2.99
CA MET A 163 8.00 2.21 -3.64
C MET A 163 7.46 1.21 -2.61
N LEU A 164 8.20 1.00 -1.52
CA LEU A 164 7.76 0.16 -0.39
C LEU A 164 6.53 0.74 0.31
N PHE A 165 6.51 2.07 0.54
CA PHE A 165 5.34 2.74 1.11
C PHE A 165 4.10 2.54 0.22
N LEU A 166 4.25 2.76 -1.09
CA LEU A 166 3.16 2.56 -2.05
C LEU A 166 2.66 1.11 -2.06
N LYS A 167 3.58 0.13 -2.09
CA LYS A 167 3.22 -1.29 -2.03
C LYS A 167 2.44 -1.63 -0.76
N ASN A 168 2.88 -1.12 0.39
CA ASN A 168 2.19 -1.32 1.67
C ASN A 168 0.79 -0.69 1.66
N ALA A 169 0.64 0.53 1.12
CA ALA A 169 -0.65 1.19 0.99
C ALA A 169 -1.62 0.38 0.09
N ILE A 170 -1.14 -0.09 -1.06
CA ILE A 170 -1.91 -0.96 -1.96
C ILE A 170 -2.33 -2.25 -1.24
N SER A 171 -1.39 -2.95 -0.61
CA SER A 171 -1.68 -4.21 0.08
C SER A 171 -2.71 -4.04 1.21
N LYS A 172 -2.64 -2.95 1.99
CA LYS A 172 -3.64 -2.64 3.01
C LYS A 172 -5.03 -2.41 2.41
N ARG A 173 -5.11 -1.65 1.32
CA ARG A 173 -6.37 -1.38 0.62
C ARG A 173 -6.96 -2.64 -0.02
N GLN A 174 -6.15 -3.41 -0.73
CA GLN A 174 -6.52 -4.69 -1.33
C GLN A 174 -6.98 -5.70 -0.28
N LEU A 175 -6.32 -5.77 0.87
CA LEU A 175 -6.74 -6.64 1.97
C LEU A 175 -8.12 -6.25 2.52
N SER A 176 -8.37 -4.94 2.68
CA SER A 176 -9.69 -4.44 3.10
C SER A 176 -10.79 -4.78 2.09
N ILE A 177 -10.51 -4.64 0.79
CA ILE A 177 -11.44 -5.03 -0.28
C ILE A 177 -11.67 -6.54 -0.25
N LYS A 178 -10.60 -7.35 -0.25
CA LYS A 178 -10.67 -8.82 -0.28
C LYS A 178 -11.51 -9.40 0.86
N ARG A 179 -11.49 -8.78 2.05
CA ARG A 179 -12.27 -9.23 3.20
C ARG A 179 -13.77 -8.97 3.05
N ALA A 180 -14.13 -7.80 2.53
CA ALA A 180 -15.53 -7.36 2.37
C ALA A 180 -16.15 -7.78 1.03
N PHE A 181 -15.34 -8.24 0.07
CA PHE A 181 -15.80 -8.57 -1.28
C PHE A 181 -16.84 -9.71 -1.32
N PRO A 182 -16.69 -10.84 -0.60
CA PRO A 182 -17.71 -11.90 -0.62
C PRO A 182 -19.08 -11.39 -0.15
N ASP A 183 -19.10 -10.68 0.97
CA ASP A 183 -20.32 -10.11 1.56
C ASP A 183 -20.99 -9.11 0.58
N ALA A 184 -20.18 -8.34 -0.16
CA ALA A 184 -20.68 -7.45 -1.19
C ALA A 184 -21.30 -8.20 -2.39
N LEU A 185 -20.74 -9.36 -2.76
CA LEU A 185 -21.30 -10.21 -3.82
C LEU A 185 -22.63 -10.83 -3.39
N ASP A 186 -22.79 -11.21 -2.12
CA ASP A 186 -24.07 -11.72 -1.62
C ASP A 186 -25.16 -10.64 -1.68
N LEU A 187 -24.83 -9.41 -1.29
CA LEU A 187 -25.77 -8.29 -1.41
C LEU A 187 -26.11 -7.98 -2.87
N LEU A 188 -25.13 -8.04 -3.78
CA LEU A 188 -25.37 -7.90 -5.22
C LEU A 188 -26.28 -9.01 -5.74
N LEU A 189 -26.04 -10.26 -5.33
CA LEU A 189 -26.85 -11.42 -5.70
C LEU A 189 -28.31 -11.23 -5.28
N ILE A 190 -28.55 -10.87 -4.01
CA ILE A 190 -29.92 -10.61 -3.50
C ILE A 190 -30.60 -9.50 -4.30
N CYS A 191 -29.90 -8.40 -4.59
CA CYS A 191 -30.45 -7.31 -5.40
C CYS A 191 -30.83 -7.79 -6.81
N ILE A 192 -29.96 -8.57 -7.46
CA ILE A 192 -30.20 -9.07 -8.82
C ILE A 192 -31.31 -10.12 -8.86
N GLU A 193 -31.36 -11.04 -7.90
CA GLU A 193 -32.44 -12.05 -7.79
C GLU A 193 -33.80 -11.40 -7.50
N SER A 194 -33.81 -10.25 -6.81
CA SER A 194 -35.03 -9.44 -6.61
C SER A 194 -35.48 -8.65 -7.86
N GLY A 195 -34.74 -8.75 -8.97
CA GLY A 195 -35.07 -8.10 -10.24
C GLY A 195 -34.49 -6.69 -10.40
N MET A 196 -33.58 -6.25 -9.52
CA MET A 196 -32.89 -4.96 -9.72
C MET A 196 -31.91 -5.05 -10.89
N SER A 197 -31.79 -3.95 -11.64
CA SER A 197 -30.73 -3.85 -12.66
C SER A 197 -29.35 -3.85 -11.99
N VAL A 198 -28.34 -4.37 -12.70
CA VAL A 198 -26.96 -4.49 -12.20
C VAL A 198 -26.42 -3.13 -11.73
N GLU A 199 -26.71 -2.06 -12.46
CA GLU A 199 -26.29 -0.69 -12.10
C GLU A 199 -26.92 -0.21 -10.79
N MET A 200 -28.22 -0.47 -10.59
CA MET A 200 -28.91 -0.13 -9.36
C MET A 200 -28.44 -0.98 -8.17
N ALA A 201 -28.15 -2.26 -8.42
CA ALA A 201 -27.55 -3.15 -7.43
C ALA A 201 -26.17 -2.63 -6.99
N PHE A 202 -25.27 -2.27 -7.91
CA PHE A 202 -23.98 -1.67 -7.57
C PHE A 202 -24.13 -0.39 -6.74
N ARG A 203 -25.09 0.48 -7.10
CA ARG A 203 -25.36 1.71 -6.34
C ARG A 203 -25.80 1.42 -4.90
N LYS A 204 -26.72 0.47 -4.71
CA LYS A 204 -27.25 0.10 -3.41
C LYS A 204 -26.17 -0.56 -2.55
N VAL A 205 -25.44 -1.53 -3.11
CA VAL A 205 -24.36 -2.21 -2.39
C VAL A 205 -23.21 -1.26 -2.06
N ALA A 206 -22.89 -0.30 -2.93
CA ALA A 206 -21.89 0.72 -2.63
C ALA A 206 -22.22 1.52 -1.36
N THR A 207 -23.50 1.79 -1.09
CA THR A 207 -23.92 2.51 0.12
C THR A 207 -23.95 1.64 1.37
N GLU A 208 -24.32 0.35 1.25
CA GLU A 208 -24.41 -0.57 2.39
C GLU A 208 -23.02 -1.06 2.87
N ILE A 209 -22.07 -1.26 1.94
CA ILE A 209 -20.74 -1.82 2.25
C ILE A 209 -19.78 -0.82 2.93
N VAL A 210 -20.18 0.46 3.05
CA VAL A 210 -19.34 1.53 3.63
C VAL A 210 -18.82 1.16 5.01
N GLY A 211 -19.65 0.53 5.84
CA GLY A 211 -19.30 0.12 7.21
C GLY A 211 -18.25 -1.00 7.26
N GLN A 212 -18.18 -1.86 6.24
CA GLN A 212 -17.22 -2.96 6.16
C GLN A 212 -15.91 -2.56 5.46
N SER A 213 -16.03 -1.85 4.34
CA SER A 213 -14.89 -1.39 3.56
C SER A 213 -15.22 -0.12 2.79
N ILE A 214 -14.67 1.00 3.27
CA ILE A 214 -14.71 2.28 2.56
C ILE A 214 -14.05 2.14 1.18
N ALA A 215 -12.94 1.38 1.09
CA ALA A 215 -12.23 1.19 -0.17
C ALA A 215 -13.11 0.50 -1.23
N LEU A 216 -13.86 -0.53 -0.86
CA LEU A 216 -14.75 -1.23 -1.79
C LEU A 216 -15.96 -0.36 -2.19
N SER A 217 -16.55 0.36 -1.23
CA SER A 217 -17.62 1.32 -1.50
C SER A 217 -17.19 2.40 -2.50
N GLU A 218 -15.98 2.94 -2.37
CA GLU A 218 -15.42 3.92 -3.33
C GLU A 218 -15.29 3.34 -4.73
N GLU A 219 -14.85 2.09 -4.87
CA GLU A 219 -14.72 1.44 -6.18
C GLU A 219 -16.08 1.15 -6.81
N PHE A 220 -17.05 0.64 -6.04
CA PHE A 220 -18.40 0.39 -6.54
C PHE A 220 -19.15 1.68 -6.90
N THR A 221 -18.95 2.76 -6.14
CA THR A 221 -19.51 4.07 -6.46
C THR A 221 -18.94 4.60 -7.78
N LEU A 222 -17.62 4.45 -8.00
CA LEU A 222 -17.01 4.81 -9.28
C LEU A 222 -17.54 3.94 -10.42
N THR A 223 -17.61 2.62 -10.23
CA THR A 223 -18.13 1.72 -11.26
C THR A 223 -19.59 2.02 -11.59
N THR A 224 -20.41 2.38 -10.59
CA THR A 224 -21.79 2.83 -10.82
C THR A 224 -21.81 4.07 -11.70
N ALA A 225 -20.97 5.06 -11.38
CA ALA A 225 -20.86 6.26 -12.21
C ALA A 225 -20.40 5.90 -13.63
N GLU A 226 -19.38 5.04 -13.77
CA GLU A 226 -18.90 4.57 -15.07
C GLU A 226 -19.99 3.84 -15.87
N LEU A 227 -20.82 3.02 -15.24
CA LEU A 227 -21.93 2.32 -15.89
C LEU A 227 -23.03 3.28 -16.37
N SER A 228 -23.27 4.38 -15.66
CA SER A 228 -24.26 5.40 -16.06
C SER A 228 -23.79 6.29 -17.22
N TYR A 229 -22.47 6.43 -17.38
CA TYR A 229 -21.84 7.49 -18.16
C TYR A 229 -21.09 6.95 -19.40
N LEU A 230 -20.38 5.82 -19.25
CA LEU A 230 -19.70 5.20 -20.39
C LEU A 230 -20.69 4.52 -21.33
N GLN A 231 -20.43 4.68 -22.64
CA GLN A 231 -21.17 3.99 -23.70
C GLN A 231 -20.98 2.46 -23.67
N ASP A 232 -19.80 2.00 -23.22
CA ASP A 232 -19.47 0.57 -23.15
C ASP A 232 -19.32 0.12 -21.69
N ARG A 233 -20.28 -0.71 -21.24
CA ARG A 233 -20.32 -1.30 -19.89
C ARG A 233 -19.13 -2.23 -19.64
N LYS A 234 -18.59 -2.86 -20.68
CA LYS A 234 -17.38 -3.70 -20.59
C LYS A 234 -16.20 -2.90 -20.04
N VAL A 235 -16.03 -1.67 -20.51
CA VAL A 235 -14.93 -0.80 -20.07
C VAL A 235 -15.06 -0.44 -18.59
N ALA A 236 -16.29 -0.26 -18.09
CA ALA A 236 -16.52 -0.02 -16.66
C ALA A 236 -16.08 -1.22 -15.80
N TYR A 237 -16.41 -2.45 -16.22
CA TYR A 237 -15.96 -3.66 -15.53
C TYR A 237 -14.44 -3.89 -15.62
N GLU A 238 -13.83 -3.64 -16.78
CA GLU A 238 -12.37 -3.71 -16.93
C GLU A 238 -11.65 -2.67 -16.06
N ASN A 239 -12.19 -1.46 -15.96
CA ASN A 239 -11.64 -0.43 -15.10
C ASN A 239 -11.76 -0.82 -13.62
N LEU A 240 -12.89 -1.39 -13.18
CA LEU A 240 -13.03 -1.92 -11.81
C LEU A 240 -11.98 -3.00 -11.50
N ALA A 241 -11.78 -3.94 -12.41
CA ALA A 241 -10.75 -4.98 -12.26
C ALA A 241 -9.33 -4.39 -12.19
N ARG A 242 -9.03 -3.41 -13.05
CA ARG A 242 -7.72 -2.73 -13.06
C ARG A 242 -7.47 -1.91 -11.80
N ARG A 243 -8.48 -1.20 -11.28
CA ARG A 243 -8.36 -0.37 -10.07
C ARG A 243 -8.20 -1.20 -8.80
N THR A 244 -8.88 -2.33 -8.69
CA THR A 244 -8.79 -3.19 -7.51
C THR A 244 -7.54 -4.07 -7.52
N GLY A 245 -7.14 -4.57 -8.70
CA GLY A 245 -5.97 -5.43 -8.86
C GLY A 245 -6.09 -6.76 -8.09
N LEU A 246 -7.31 -7.23 -7.88
CA LEU A 246 -7.62 -8.48 -7.19
C LEU A 246 -8.21 -9.49 -8.18
N ASP A 247 -7.68 -10.71 -8.19
CA ASP A 247 -8.12 -11.76 -9.12
C ASP A 247 -9.61 -12.11 -8.92
N GLY A 248 -10.08 -12.18 -7.67
CA GLY A 248 -11.49 -12.42 -7.37
C GLY A 248 -12.43 -11.36 -7.96
N VAL A 249 -12.03 -10.08 -7.95
CA VAL A 249 -12.80 -8.99 -8.55
C VAL A 249 -12.77 -9.09 -10.07
N LYS A 250 -11.61 -9.40 -10.64
CA LYS A 250 -11.42 -9.58 -12.08
C LYS A 250 -12.31 -10.71 -12.63
N SER A 251 -12.37 -11.85 -11.94
CA SER A 251 -13.23 -12.97 -12.33
C SER A 251 -14.71 -12.58 -12.36
N VAL A 252 -15.18 -11.86 -11.33
CA VAL A 252 -16.56 -11.35 -11.30
C VAL A 252 -16.85 -10.35 -12.42
N CYS A 253 -15.93 -9.44 -12.70
CA CYS A 253 -16.07 -8.49 -13.81
C CYS A 253 -16.19 -9.20 -15.16
N LEU A 254 -15.42 -10.27 -15.38
CA LEU A 254 -15.52 -11.09 -16.59
C LEU A 254 -16.85 -11.84 -16.68
N ALA A 255 -17.36 -12.39 -15.57
CA ALA A 255 -18.67 -13.03 -15.55
C ALA A 255 -19.81 -12.04 -15.81
N LEU A 256 -19.75 -10.84 -15.24
CA LEU A 256 -20.74 -9.77 -15.50
C LEU A 256 -20.75 -9.39 -16.98
N GLN A 257 -19.56 -9.24 -17.59
CA GLN A 257 -19.43 -8.95 -19.01
C GLN A 257 -20.01 -10.08 -19.88
N GLN A 258 -19.78 -11.34 -19.50
CA GLN A 258 -20.34 -12.50 -20.21
C GLN A 258 -21.86 -12.57 -20.07
N ALA A 259 -22.39 -12.31 -18.88
CA ALA A 259 -23.83 -12.30 -18.62
C ALA A 259 -24.54 -11.21 -19.43
N GLU A 260 -23.97 -10.01 -19.55
CA GLU A 260 -24.54 -8.95 -20.39
C GLU A 260 -24.49 -9.29 -21.89
N ARG A 261 -23.42 -9.93 -22.36
CA ARG A 261 -23.25 -10.24 -23.79
C ARG A 261 -24.05 -11.46 -24.25
N TYR A 262 -24.12 -12.49 -23.41
CA TYR A 262 -24.66 -13.80 -23.78
C TYR A 262 -25.94 -14.18 -23.02
N GLY A 263 -26.40 -13.33 -22.09
CA GLY A 263 -27.62 -13.56 -21.31
C GLY A 263 -27.51 -14.74 -20.33
N THR A 264 -26.29 -15.14 -19.93
CA THR A 264 -26.09 -16.24 -18.99
C THR A 264 -26.66 -15.89 -17.60
N PRO A 265 -27.19 -16.87 -16.84
CA PRO A 265 -27.82 -16.62 -15.55
C PRO A 265 -26.80 -16.11 -14.53
N LEU A 266 -26.81 -14.79 -14.31
CA LEU A 266 -25.86 -14.07 -13.47
C LEU A 266 -25.91 -14.51 -12.00
N GLY A 267 -27.09 -14.86 -11.49
CA GLY A 267 -27.27 -15.28 -10.09
C GLY A 267 -26.44 -16.53 -9.73
N GLN A 268 -26.44 -17.53 -10.61
CA GLN A 268 -25.67 -18.76 -10.37
C GLN A 268 -24.16 -18.49 -10.40
N SER A 269 -23.68 -17.70 -11.38
CA SER A 269 -22.26 -17.33 -11.48
C SER A 269 -21.80 -16.51 -10.27
N LEU A 270 -22.59 -15.53 -9.82
CA LEU A 270 -22.25 -14.72 -8.64
C LEU A 270 -22.23 -15.56 -7.35
N ARG A 271 -23.17 -16.51 -7.19
CA ARG A 271 -23.18 -17.42 -6.04
C ARG A 271 -21.93 -18.28 -5.96
N VAL A 272 -21.53 -18.87 -7.09
CA VAL A 272 -20.30 -19.68 -7.16
C VAL A 272 -19.08 -18.82 -6.85
N MET A 273 -18.98 -17.62 -7.44
CA MET A 273 -17.85 -16.71 -7.20
C MET A 273 -17.80 -16.18 -5.76
N ALA A 274 -18.96 -15.93 -5.13
CA ALA A 274 -19.03 -15.55 -3.73
C ALA A 274 -18.49 -16.67 -2.83
N GLN A 275 -18.87 -17.92 -3.11
CA GLN A 275 -18.37 -19.09 -2.40
C GLN A 275 -16.86 -19.28 -2.60
N GLU A 276 -16.36 -19.19 -3.84
CA GLU A 276 -14.92 -19.27 -4.15
C GLU A 276 -14.11 -18.22 -3.39
N ASN A 277 -14.61 -16.98 -3.29
CA ASN A 277 -13.92 -15.93 -2.54
C ASN A 277 -13.92 -16.19 -1.03
N ARG A 278 -14.96 -16.82 -0.48
CA ARG A 278 -14.98 -17.28 0.94
C ARG A 278 -14.00 -18.42 1.16
N ASP A 279 -13.98 -19.41 0.27
CA ASP A 279 -13.08 -20.55 0.35
C ASP A 279 -11.62 -20.12 0.22
N MET A 280 -11.33 -19.16 -0.66
CA MET A 280 -10.00 -18.54 -0.77
C MET A 280 -9.59 -17.84 0.54
N ARG A 281 -10.52 -17.15 1.21
CA ARG A 281 -10.27 -16.52 2.52
C ARG A 281 -9.97 -17.56 3.60
N MET A 282 -10.70 -18.69 3.62
CA MET A 282 -10.46 -19.80 4.54
C MET A 282 -9.11 -20.49 4.27
N THR A 283 -8.82 -20.79 3.01
CA THR A 283 -7.54 -21.38 2.58
C THR A 283 -6.35 -20.52 2.99
N GLU A 284 -6.47 -19.19 2.93
CA GLU A 284 -5.43 -18.28 3.40
C GLU A 284 -5.24 -18.30 4.92
N ALA A 285 -6.32 -18.46 5.67
CA ALA A 285 -6.25 -18.62 7.13
C ALA A 285 -5.61 -19.96 7.49
N GLU A 286 -5.98 -21.04 6.81
CA GLU A 286 -5.41 -22.37 6.97
C GLU A 286 -3.92 -22.40 6.62
N LYS A 287 -3.52 -21.79 5.49
CA LYS A 287 -2.10 -21.65 5.12
C LYS A 287 -1.29 -20.92 6.19
N LYS A 288 -1.87 -19.87 6.79
CA LYS A 288 -1.21 -19.16 7.90
C LYS A 288 -1.07 -20.03 9.13
N ALA A 289 -2.11 -20.78 9.48
CA ALA A 289 -2.09 -21.72 10.61
C ALA A 289 -1.08 -22.86 10.39
N ALA A 290 -1.07 -23.47 9.21
CA ALA A 290 -0.13 -24.53 8.84
C ALA A 290 1.32 -24.06 8.77
N ALA A 291 1.57 -22.76 8.55
CA ALA A 291 2.91 -22.18 8.57
C ALA A 291 3.42 -21.81 9.98
N LEU A 292 2.61 -21.98 11.04
CA LEU A 292 3.04 -21.68 12.42
C LEU A 292 4.05 -22.70 12.97
N PRO A 293 3.88 -24.03 12.84
CA PRO A 293 4.80 -24.99 13.44
C PRO A 293 6.27 -24.85 12.98
N PRO A 294 6.57 -24.74 11.66
CA PRO A 294 7.96 -24.55 11.22
C PRO A 294 8.60 -23.25 11.70
N LYS A 295 7.80 -22.19 11.94
CA LYS A 295 8.31 -20.92 12.47
C LYS A 295 8.69 -21.01 13.94
N LEU A 296 8.07 -21.93 14.70
CA LEU A 296 8.37 -22.17 16.11
C LEU A 296 9.53 -23.16 16.29
N THR A 297 9.70 -24.13 15.39
CA THR A 297 10.79 -25.11 15.47
C THR A 297 12.17 -24.48 15.26
N VAL A 298 12.30 -23.47 14.38
CA VAL A 298 13.59 -22.84 14.08
C VAL A 298 14.23 -22.18 15.32
N PRO A 299 13.54 -21.29 16.07
CA PRO A 299 14.05 -20.77 17.33
C PRO A 299 14.31 -21.89 18.35
N MET A 300 13.40 -22.86 18.47
CA MET A 300 13.57 -23.98 19.41
C MET A 300 14.89 -24.72 19.16
N ILE A 301 15.16 -25.12 17.91
CA ILE A 301 16.39 -25.83 17.55
C ILE A 301 17.60 -24.92 17.79
N LEU A 302 17.55 -23.65 17.39
CA LEU A 302 18.65 -22.70 17.56
C LEU A 302 19.03 -22.48 19.03
N PHE A 303 18.06 -22.49 19.96
CA PHE A 303 18.32 -22.28 21.39
C PHE A 303 18.53 -23.57 22.18
N PHE A 304 17.85 -24.67 21.84
CA PHE A 304 18.01 -25.94 22.55
C PHE A 304 19.31 -26.66 22.16
N LEU A 305 19.64 -26.71 20.87
CA LEU A 305 20.77 -27.52 20.38
C LEU A 305 22.13 -27.10 20.98
N PRO A 306 22.48 -25.80 21.09
CA PRO A 306 23.73 -25.39 21.76
C PRO A 306 23.75 -25.74 23.25
N VAL A 307 22.63 -25.58 23.95
CA VAL A 307 22.52 -25.93 25.38
C VAL A 307 22.71 -27.44 25.57
N LEU A 308 22.13 -28.24 24.69
CA LEU A 308 22.25 -29.70 24.69
C LEU A 308 23.72 -30.14 24.50
N PHE A 309 24.47 -29.49 23.61
CA PHE A 309 25.91 -29.73 23.44
C PHE A 309 26.71 -29.36 24.69
N VAL A 310 26.42 -28.21 25.32
CA VAL A 310 27.12 -27.78 26.54
C VAL A 310 26.88 -28.76 27.69
N VAL A 311 25.65 -29.26 27.85
CA VAL A 311 25.31 -30.21 28.93
C VAL A 311 25.93 -31.59 28.70
N ILE A 312 25.97 -32.09 27.46
CA ILE A 312 26.53 -33.41 27.16
C ILE A 312 28.07 -33.38 27.13
N LEU A 313 28.67 -32.40 26.47
CA LEU A 313 30.13 -32.34 26.29
C LEU A 313 30.85 -31.64 27.45
N GLY A 314 30.16 -30.79 28.21
CA GLY A 314 30.74 -30.04 29.34
C GLY A 314 31.42 -30.93 30.39
N PRO A 315 30.76 -31.97 30.93
CA PRO A 315 31.37 -32.87 31.91
C PRO A 315 32.54 -33.66 31.33
N THR A 316 32.42 -34.09 30.07
CA THR A 316 33.47 -34.84 29.37
C THR A 316 34.71 -33.97 29.13
N GLY A 317 34.52 -32.70 28.79
CA GLY A 317 35.59 -31.72 28.68
C GLY A 317 36.33 -31.52 30.01
N ILE A 318 35.58 -31.29 31.11
CA ILE A 318 36.16 -31.10 32.45
C ILE A 318 37.00 -32.32 32.87
N LYS A 319 36.47 -33.53 32.66
CA LYS A 319 37.19 -34.79 32.99
C LYS A 319 38.49 -34.97 32.21
N ILE A 320 38.53 -34.55 30.94
CA ILE A 320 39.76 -34.64 30.13
C ILE A 320 40.81 -33.65 30.62
N THR A 321 40.41 -32.43 30.99
CA THR A 321 41.34 -31.44 31.58
C THR A 321 41.83 -31.82 32.98
N GLU A 322 41.09 -32.61 33.76
CA GLU A 322 41.59 -33.15 35.04
C GLU A 322 42.53 -34.35 34.88
N MET A 323 42.53 -35.01 33.72
CA MET A 323 43.41 -36.15 33.40
C MET A 323 44.71 -35.75 32.69
N GLN A 324 44.86 -34.50 32.23
CA GLN A 324 46.08 -33.93 31.68
C GLN A 324 46.83 -33.12 32.73
#